data_AF-A0A7J3CTJ2-F1
#
_entry.id   AF-A0A7J3CTJ2-F1
#
_cell.length_a   1.000
_cell.length_b   1.000
_cell.length_c   1.000
_cell.angle_alpha   90.00
_cell.angle_beta   90.00
_cell.angle_gamma   90.00
#
_symmetry.space_group_name_H-M   'P 1'
#
loop_
_entity.id
_entity.type
_entity.pdbx_description
1 polymer ?
#
loop_
_entity_poly.entity_id
_entity_poly.type
_entity_poly.pdbx_seq_one_letter_code
_entity_poly.pdbx_strand_id
1 'polypeptide(L)'
;MGYPKKGQGAAEYLILLGIILIVSLIGIVLLGGFTESTTNAVDTQTKMYWSSTRPLAIIEWVQTNSTLYIKLKNMDQKRVILKSIIASNVTSSFGTGWTFAPGNEKTVAINGLTQCSANYDYFSYDIYINYDTADISNITFKGTKPLVGKCIYD
;
A
#
# COMPACT_ATOMS: atom_id res chain seq x y z
N MET A 1 -46.86 -62.37 13.73
CA MET A 1 -47.34 -60.98 13.50
C MET A 1 -46.10 -60.09 13.46
N GLY A 2 -45.61 -59.77 12.26
CA GLY A 2 -44.32 -59.08 12.08
C GLY A 2 -44.51 -57.83 11.23
N TYR A 3 -44.15 -56.67 11.77
CA TYR A 3 -44.19 -55.40 11.03
C TYR A 3 -42.87 -55.21 10.27
N PRO A 4 -42.90 -54.97 8.95
CA PRO A 4 -41.70 -54.74 8.18
C PRO A 4 -41.19 -53.31 8.43
N LYS A 5 -40.01 -53.19 9.05
CA LYS A 5 -39.24 -51.93 9.09
C LYS A 5 -38.51 -51.74 7.76
N LYS A 6 -39.14 -51.07 6.80
CA LYS A 6 -38.49 -50.56 5.59
C LYS A 6 -38.83 -49.08 5.45
N GLY A 7 -37.88 -48.22 5.79
CA GLY A 7 -38.05 -46.76 5.69
C GLY A 7 -37.01 -45.92 6.44
N GLN A 8 -36.14 -46.52 7.26
CA GLN A 8 -35.25 -45.75 8.15
C GLN A 8 -33.94 -45.27 7.50
N GLY A 9 -33.49 -45.87 6.39
CA GLY A 9 -32.21 -45.50 5.77
C GLY A 9 -32.21 -44.14 5.06
N ALA A 10 -33.31 -43.76 4.40
CA ALA A 10 -33.37 -42.51 3.62
C ALA A 10 -33.31 -41.26 4.50
N ALA A 11 -33.86 -41.32 5.71
CA ALA A 11 -33.81 -40.20 6.66
C ALA A 11 -32.40 -39.97 7.21
N GLU A 12 -31.62 -41.03 7.44
CA GLU A 12 -30.25 -40.93 7.95
C GLU A 12 -29.30 -40.28 6.93
N TYR A 13 -29.41 -40.63 5.64
CA TYR A 13 -28.59 -40.00 4.60
C TYR A 13 -28.94 -38.53 4.37
N LEU A 14 -30.23 -38.14 4.50
CA LEU A 14 -30.63 -36.74 4.38
C LEU A 14 -30.05 -35.88 5.51
N ILE A 15 -29.96 -36.42 6.72
CA ILE A 15 -29.36 -35.73 7.88
C ILE A 15 -27.85 -35.58 7.68
N LEU A 16 -27.16 -36.65 7.28
CA LEU A 16 -25.71 -36.59 7.04
C LEU A 16 -25.35 -35.62 5.91
N LEU A 17 -26.13 -35.61 4.83
CA LEU A 17 -25.93 -34.69 3.72
C LEU A 17 -26.15 -33.23 4.15
N GLY A 18 -27.16 -32.97 4.99
CA GLY A 18 -27.40 -31.63 5.55
C GLY A 18 -26.24 -31.13 6.40
N ILE A 19 -25.65 -31.99 7.23
CA ILE A 19 -24.49 -31.63 8.06
C ILE A 19 -23.28 -31.28 7.20
N ILE A 20 -22.99 -32.08 6.17
CA ILE A 20 -21.87 -31.83 5.25
C ILE A 20 -22.03 -30.49 4.53
N LEU A 21 -23.26 -30.16 4.09
CA LEU A 21 -23.54 -28.88 3.46
C LEU A 21 -23.31 -27.70 4.41
N ILE A 22 -23.75 -27.80 5.67
CA ILE A 22 -23.55 -26.73 6.66
C ILE A 22 -22.05 -26.50 6.92
N VAL A 23 -21.29 -27.58 7.14
CA VAL A 23 -19.84 -27.49 7.37
C VAL A 23 -19.13 -26.89 6.15
N SER A 24 -19.55 -27.26 4.94
CA SER A 24 -18.98 -26.72 3.70
C SER A 24 -19.26 -25.22 3.55
N LEU A 25 -20.47 -24.77 3.91
CA LEU A 25 -20.83 -23.35 3.86
C LEU A 25 -20.00 -22.51 4.83
N ILE A 26 -19.80 -23.02 6.06
CA ILE A 26 -18.94 -22.37 7.06
C ILE A 26 -17.50 -22.27 6.55
N GLY A 27 -16.97 -23.33 5.92
CA GLY A 27 -15.65 -23.32 5.30
C GLY A 27 -15.50 -22.23 4.24
N ILE A 28 -16.50 -22.06 3.37
CA ILE A 28 -16.49 -21.03 2.31
C ILE A 28 -16.54 -19.62 2.91
N VAL A 29 -17.38 -19.38 3.92
CA VAL A 29 -17.48 -18.06 4.58
C VAL A 29 -16.17 -17.69 5.26
N LEU A 30 -15.52 -18.64 5.93
CA LEU A 30 -14.23 -18.41 6.56
C LEU A 30 -13.12 -18.15 5.53
N LEU A 31 -13.13 -18.84 4.39
CA LEU A 31 -12.16 -18.60 3.31
C LEU A 31 -12.41 -17.28 2.56
N GLY A 32 -13.67 -16.84 2.46
CA GLY A 32 -14.04 -15.57 1.82
C GLY A 32 -13.71 -14.31 2.63
N GLY A 33 -13.53 -14.42 3.95
CA GLY A 33 -13.26 -13.28 4.84
C GLY A 33 -11.79 -12.80 4.88
N PHE A 34 -10.86 -13.49 4.21
CA PHE A 34 -9.43 -13.17 4.29
C PHE A 34 -8.87 -12.37 3.10
N THR A 35 -9.67 -12.10 2.06
CA THR A 35 -9.17 -11.42 0.85
C THR A 35 -8.90 -9.93 1.05
N GLU A 36 -9.52 -9.28 2.05
CA GLU A 36 -9.30 -7.84 2.34
C GLU A 36 -8.12 -7.56 3.28
N SER A 37 -7.54 -8.59 3.92
CA SER A 37 -6.49 -8.41 4.93
C SER A 37 -5.08 -8.25 4.34
N THR A 38 -4.85 -8.61 3.07
CA THR A 38 -3.51 -8.62 2.47
C THR A 38 -3.04 -7.21 2.09
N THR A 39 -3.93 -6.34 1.60
CA THR A 39 -3.61 -4.94 1.25
C THR A 39 -3.14 -4.14 2.46
N ASN A 40 -3.76 -4.35 3.63
CA ASN A 40 -3.39 -3.67 4.88
C ASN A 40 -1.98 -4.05 5.39
N ALA A 41 -1.55 -5.29 5.14
CA ALA A 41 -0.23 -5.76 5.58
C ALA A 41 0.89 -5.10 4.77
N VAL A 42 0.72 -4.99 3.45
CA VAL A 42 1.70 -4.32 2.58
C VAL A 42 1.75 -2.82 2.87
N ASP A 43 0.59 -2.19 3.09
CA ASP A 43 0.48 -0.78 3.48
C ASP A 43 1.25 -0.49 4.78
N THR A 44 1.06 -1.34 5.80
CA THR A 44 1.74 -1.20 7.09
C THR A 44 3.25 -1.38 6.93
N GLN A 45 3.69 -2.38 6.17
CA GLN A 45 5.11 -2.62 5.92
C GLN A 45 5.78 -1.46 5.17
N THR A 46 5.13 -0.94 4.12
CA THR A 46 5.68 0.19 3.38
C THR A 46 5.76 1.44 4.26
N LYS A 47 4.75 1.67 5.12
CA LYS A 47 4.72 2.81 6.04
C LYS A 47 5.81 2.74 7.09
N MET A 48 6.03 1.58 7.69
CA MET A 48 7.15 1.39 8.62
C MET A 48 8.50 1.59 7.92
N TYR A 49 8.66 1.05 6.71
CA TYR A 49 9.89 1.23 5.93
C TYR A 49 10.16 2.71 5.68
N TRP A 50 9.25 3.39 4.99
CA TRP A 50 9.42 4.76 4.51
C TRP A 50 9.51 5.81 5.62
N SER A 51 8.83 5.61 6.75
CA SER A 51 8.92 6.51 7.90
C SER A 51 10.25 6.43 8.66
N SER A 52 11.00 5.33 8.49
CA SER A 52 12.31 5.12 9.12
C SER A 52 13.49 5.42 8.18
N THR A 53 13.23 5.66 6.90
CA THR A 53 14.25 5.89 5.87
C THR A 53 15.07 7.14 6.14
N ARG A 54 16.39 7.05 5.88
CA ARG A 54 17.34 8.17 5.94
C ARG A 54 17.98 8.42 4.58
N PRO A 55 18.30 9.67 4.23
CA PRO A 55 18.14 10.87 5.07
C PRO A 55 16.74 11.50 5.00
N LEU A 56 15.94 11.18 3.98
CA LEU A 56 14.58 11.67 3.83
C LEU A 56 13.57 10.53 4.08
N ALA A 57 12.76 10.67 5.13
CA ALA A 57 11.63 9.79 5.39
C ALA A 57 10.39 10.30 4.67
N ILE A 58 9.57 9.37 4.18
CA ILE A 58 8.22 9.67 3.69
C ILE A 58 7.25 9.33 4.83
N ILE A 59 6.59 10.34 5.38
CA ILE A 59 5.74 10.22 6.57
C ILE A 59 4.29 9.92 6.19
N GLU A 60 3.80 10.62 5.15
CA GLU A 60 2.43 10.54 4.65
C GLU A 60 2.44 10.67 3.13
N TRP A 61 1.47 10.04 2.50
CA TRP A 61 1.25 10.19 1.07
C TRP A 61 -0.22 9.91 0.72
N VAL A 62 -0.67 10.53 -0.37
CA VAL A 62 -1.98 10.30 -0.94
C VAL A 62 -1.92 10.65 -2.42
N GLN A 63 -2.54 9.82 -3.26
CA GLN A 63 -2.73 10.17 -4.67
C GLN A 63 -4.16 10.62 -4.90
N THR A 64 -4.31 11.76 -5.56
CA THR A 64 -5.59 12.27 -6.07
C THR A 64 -5.47 12.41 -7.58
N ASN A 65 -6.35 11.75 -8.33
CA ASN A 65 -6.31 11.72 -9.80
C ASN A 65 -4.94 11.22 -10.32
N SER A 66 -4.15 12.09 -10.97
CA SER A 66 -2.80 11.79 -11.48
C SER A 66 -1.69 12.49 -10.68
N THR A 67 -2.03 13.03 -9.50
CA THR A 67 -1.11 13.77 -8.63
C THR A 67 -0.90 13.03 -7.32
N LEU A 68 0.36 12.64 -7.05
CA LEU A 68 0.78 12.05 -5.78
C LEU A 68 1.35 13.15 -4.88
N TYR A 69 0.72 13.34 -3.72
CA TYR A 69 1.20 14.20 -2.65
C TYR A 69 2.03 13.38 -1.67
N ILE A 70 3.24 13.83 -1.35
CA ILE A 70 4.16 13.14 -0.45
C ILE A 70 4.65 14.12 0.61
N LYS A 71 4.51 13.77 1.89
CA LYS A 71 5.09 14.51 3.00
C LYS A 71 6.45 13.93 3.37
N LEU A 72 7.50 14.70 3.13
CA LEU A 72 8.88 14.33 3.38
C LEU A 72 9.37 14.96 4.68
N LYS A 73 10.22 14.23 5.41
CA LYS A 73 10.90 14.68 6.62
C LYS A 73 12.40 14.43 6.51
N ASN A 74 13.20 15.42 6.85
CA ASN A 74 14.64 15.20 7.01
C ASN A 74 14.94 14.56 8.37
N MET A 75 15.41 13.32 8.33
CA MET A 75 15.76 12.51 9.50
C MET A 75 17.26 12.60 9.85
N ASP A 76 18.03 13.34 9.07
CA ASP A 76 19.46 13.55 9.31
C ASP A 76 19.72 14.82 10.13
N GLN A 77 20.90 14.89 10.74
CA GLN A 77 21.38 16.05 11.50
C GLN A 77 21.89 17.17 10.59
N LYS A 78 22.08 16.88 9.31
CA LYS A 78 22.54 17.82 8.30
C LYS A 78 21.38 18.31 7.44
N ARG A 79 21.62 19.44 6.77
CA ARG A 79 20.70 20.00 5.78
C ARG A 79 20.68 19.15 4.51
N VAL A 80 19.49 18.89 3.99
CA VAL A 80 19.27 18.17 2.72
C VAL A 80 18.62 19.12 1.71
N ILE A 81 19.06 19.10 0.45
CA ILE A 81 18.48 19.88 -0.64
C ILE A 81 17.88 18.89 -1.64
N LEU A 82 16.56 18.85 -1.74
CA LEU A 82 15.85 17.97 -2.66
C LEU A 82 15.96 18.50 -4.11
N LYS A 83 16.28 17.60 -5.05
CA LYS A 83 16.51 17.93 -6.47
C LYS A 83 15.43 17.35 -7.36
N SER A 84 15.12 16.06 -7.20
CA SER A 84 14.01 15.45 -7.91
C SER A 84 13.51 14.20 -7.21
N ILE A 85 12.26 13.85 -7.50
CA ILE A 85 11.69 12.56 -7.12
C ILE A 85 11.16 11.91 -8.39
N ILE A 86 11.44 10.63 -8.54
CA ILE A 86 10.95 9.81 -9.63
C ILE A 86 10.01 8.77 -9.03
N ALA A 87 8.76 8.76 -9.49
CA ALA A 87 7.75 7.77 -9.13
C ALA A 87 7.25 7.10 -10.42
N SER A 88 7.47 5.79 -10.57
CA SER A 88 7.01 5.03 -11.75
C SER A 88 7.37 5.68 -13.10
N ASN A 89 8.63 6.10 -13.25
CA ASN A 89 9.20 6.79 -14.42
C ASN A 89 8.75 8.25 -14.62
N VAL A 90 7.87 8.78 -13.77
CA VAL A 90 7.47 10.18 -13.78
C VAL A 90 8.43 10.98 -12.89
N THR A 91 9.11 11.96 -13.46
CA THR A 91 10.09 12.79 -12.75
C THR A 91 9.49 14.14 -12.37
N SER A 92 9.51 14.46 -11.08
CA SER A 92 9.25 15.81 -10.58
C SER A 92 10.55 16.45 -10.15
N SER A 93 10.95 17.51 -10.87
CA SER A 93 12.15 18.29 -10.60
C SER A 93 11.83 19.48 -9.71
N PHE A 94 12.67 19.71 -8.73
CA PHE A 94 12.55 20.75 -7.73
C PHE A 94 13.65 21.80 -7.95
N GLY A 95 13.24 23.07 -8.06
CA GLY A 95 14.16 24.19 -8.23
C GLY A 95 14.89 24.56 -6.94
N THR A 96 15.49 25.75 -6.92
CA THR A 96 16.11 26.31 -5.71
C THR A 96 15.06 26.55 -4.62
N GLY A 97 15.39 26.24 -3.36
CA GLY A 97 14.51 26.48 -2.20
C GLY A 97 13.90 25.22 -1.56
N TRP A 98 14.06 24.06 -2.20
CA TRP A 98 13.66 22.76 -1.65
C TRP A 98 14.65 22.19 -0.63
N THR A 99 14.97 23.03 0.34
CA THR A 99 15.91 22.74 1.41
C THR A 99 15.17 22.29 2.67
N PHE A 100 15.67 21.26 3.32
CA PHE A 100 15.17 20.69 4.56
C PHE A 100 16.23 20.89 5.65
N ALA A 101 15.90 21.68 6.66
CA ALA A 101 16.65 21.68 7.91
C ALA A 101 16.43 20.33 8.65
N PRO A 102 17.31 19.96 9.59
CA PRO A 102 17.12 18.76 10.41
C PRO A 102 15.73 18.72 11.06
N GLY A 103 15.02 17.60 10.92
CA GLY A 103 13.67 17.42 11.46
C GLY A 103 12.54 18.15 10.72
N ASN A 104 12.84 19.01 9.74
CA ASN A 104 11.83 19.77 9.01
C ASN A 104 11.03 18.87 8.05
N GLU A 105 9.77 19.23 7.84
CA GLU A 105 8.81 18.52 6.99
C GLU A 105 8.32 19.42 5.86
N LYS A 106 8.18 18.87 4.65
CA LYS A 106 7.56 19.56 3.51
C LYS A 106 6.75 18.60 2.67
N THR A 107 5.66 19.09 2.09
CA THR A 107 4.84 18.34 1.13
C THR A 107 5.26 18.69 -0.29
N VAL A 108 5.44 17.66 -1.11
CA VAL A 108 5.71 17.76 -2.56
C VAL A 108 4.56 17.12 -3.34
N ALA A 109 4.37 17.56 -4.57
CA ALA A 109 3.41 16.98 -5.50
C ALA A 109 4.15 16.43 -6.72
N ILE A 110 3.77 15.23 -7.15
CA ILE A 110 4.26 14.56 -8.36
C ILE A 110 3.08 14.41 -9.31
N ASN A 111 3.13 15.11 -10.44
CA ASN A 111 2.05 15.13 -11.43
C ASN A 111 2.35 14.20 -12.60
N GLY A 112 1.30 13.73 -13.29
CA GLY A 112 1.43 12.93 -14.51
C GLY A 112 1.57 11.43 -14.26
N LEU A 113 1.18 10.97 -13.06
CA LEU A 113 1.08 9.55 -12.75
C LEU A 113 -0.17 8.93 -13.38
N THR A 114 -0.27 7.60 -13.33
CA THR A 114 -1.46 6.88 -13.80
C THR A 114 -2.70 7.40 -13.09
N GLN A 115 -3.71 7.80 -13.86
CA GLN A 115 -4.96 8.38 -13.37
C GLN A 115 -5.71 7.40 -12.47
N CYS A 116 -6.10 7.83 -11.27
CA CYS A 116 -7.05 7.11 -10.42
C CYS A 116 -8.38 6.88 -11.16
N SER A 117 -8.97 5.69 -11.00
CA SER A 117 -10.28 5.38 -11.59
C SER A 117 -11.03 4.40 -10.69
N ALA A 118 -12.31 4.15 -10.98
CA ALA A 118 -13.09 3.15 -10.25
C ALA A 118 -12.47 1.73 -10.32
N ASN A 119 -11.64 1.45 -11.34
CA ASN A 119 -10.92 0.19 -11.49
C ASN A 119 -9.46 0.26 -10.98
N TYR A 120 -9.03 1.42 -10.48
CA TYR A 120 -7.68 1.70 -10.01
C TYR A 120 -7.76 2.53 -8.73
N ASP A 121 -8.03 1.85 -7.62
CA ASP A 121 -8.15 2.38 -6.27
C ASP A 121 -6.85 2.27 -5.46
N TYR A 122 -5.79 1.71 -6.08
CA TYR A 122 -4.51 1.44 -5.43
C TYR A 122 -3.33 1.66 -6.38
N PHE A 123 -2.23 2.18 -5.85
CA PHE A 123 -0.99 2.37 -6.60
C PHE A 123 0.20 1.67 -5.92
N SER A 124 1.22 1.37 -6.72
CA SER A 124 2.49 0.83 -6.26
C SER A 124 3.61 1.39 -7.12
N TYR A 125 4.44 2.28 -6.55
CA TYR A 125 5.49 2.97 -7.29
C TYR A 125 6.87 2.75 -6.68
N ASP A 126 7.85 2.46 -7.54
CA ASP A 126 9.25 2.58 -7.17
C ASP A 126 9.62 4.06 -7.05
N ILE A 127 10.18 4.43 -5.90
CA ILE A 127 10.55 5.81 -5.59
C ILE A 127 12.08 5.95 -5.63
N TYR A 128 12.53 6.95 -6.39
CA TYR A 128 13.91 7.42 -6.40
C TYR A 128 13.92 8.87 -5.96
N ILE A 129 14.81 9.21 -5.03
CA ILE A 129 14.96 10.56 -4.48
C ILE A 129 16.37 11.03 -4.82
N ASN A 130 16.47 12.10 -5.59
CA ASN A 130 17.73 12.78 -5.87
C ASN A 130 17.85 14.00 -4.96
N TYR A 131 18.95 14.09 -4.23
CA TYR A 131 19.20 15.17 -3.29
C TYR A 131 20.69 15.50 -3.17
N ASP A 132 20.96 16.69 -2.66
CA ASP A 132 22.28 17.13 -2.23
C ASP A 132 22.33 17.20 -0.70
N THR A 133 23.52 17.01 -0.15
CA THR A 133 23.85 17.31 1.24
C THR A 133 24.78 18.52 1.29
N ALA A 134 25.23 18.90 2.48
CA ALA A 134 26.27 19.94 2.60
C ALA A 134 27.60 19.54 1.94
N ASP A 135 27.88 18.23 1.87
CA ASP A 135 29.20 17.71 1.53
C ASP A 135 29.25 17.03 0.14
N ILE A 136 28.12 16.46 -0.30
CA ILE A 136 28.03 15.65 -1.53
C ILE A 136 26.79 16.08 -2.32
N SER A 137 26.96 16.31 -3.61
CA SER A 137 25.90 16.64 -4.57
C SER A 137 25.48 15.44 -5.43
N ASN A 138 24.26 15.49 -5.97
CA ASN A 138 23.65 14.54 -6.90
C ASN A 138 23.61 13.10 -6.36
N ILE A 139 23.23 12.95 -5.10
CA ILE A 139 23.04 11.66 -4.47
C ILE A 139 21.68 11.11 -4.87
N THR A 140 21.65 9.85 -5.33
CA THR A 140 20.41 9.13 -5.60
C THR A 140 20.15 8.10 -4.52
N PHE A 141 18.99 8.19 -3.88
CA PHE A 141 18.47 7.17 -2.99
C PHE A 141 17.33 6.41 -3.67
N LYS A 142 17.44 5.08 -3.72
CA LYS A 142 16.38 4.19 -4.21
C LYS A 142 15.77 3.46 -3.03
N GLY A 143 14.44 3.54 -2.90
CA GLY A 143 13.70 2.74 -1.92
C GLY A 143 13.84 1.24 -2.20
N THR A 144 13.97 0.43 -1.16
CA THR A 144 13.97 -1.05 -1.24
C THR A 144 12.55 -1.63 -1.20
N LYS A 145 11.56 -0.80 -0.90
CA LYS A 145 10.13 -1.15 -0.95
C LYS A 145 9.40 -0.14 -1.84
N PRO A 146 8.43 -0.57 -2.65
CA PRO A 146 7.59 0.37 -3.39
C PRO A 146 6.74 1.19 -2.41
N LEU A 147 6.48 2.44 -2.78
CA LEU A 147 5.47 3.25 -2.11
C LEU A 147 4.10 2.78 -2.59
N VAL A 148 3.29 2.31 -1.67
CA VAL A 148 1.97 1.76 -1.98
C VAL A 148 0.89 2.49 -1.19
N GLY A 149 -0.28 2.65 -1.78
CA GLY A 149 -1.37 3.34 -1.11
C GLY A 149 -2.62 3.47 -1.97
N LYS A 150 -3.66 4.04 -1.36
CA LYS A 150 -4.94 4.25 -2.02
C LYS A 150 -4.89 5.42 -3.00
N CYS A 151 -5.60 5.25 -4.11
CA CYS A 151 -5.81 6.24 -5.15
C CYS A 151 -7.21 6.83 -4.98
N ILE A 152 -7.32 8.15 -4.83
CA ILE A 152 -8.59 8.86 -4.72
C ILE A 152 -8.90 9.47 -6.09
N TYR A 153 -10.06 9.16 -6.66
CA TYR A 153 -10.60 9.85 -7.81
C TYR A 153 -11.79 10.72 -7.35
N ASP A 154 -11.88 11.92 -7.91
CA ASP A 154 -13.04 12.82 -7.73
C ASP A 154 -13.99 12.72 -8.94
#